data_AF-U2YTH4-F1
#
_entry.id   AF-U2YTH4-F1
#
_cell.length_a   1.000
_cell.length_b   1.000
_cell.length_c   1.000
_cell.angle_alpha   90.00
_cell.angle_beta   90.00
_cell.angle_gamma   90.00
#
_symmetry.space_group_name_H-M   'P 1'
#
loop_
_entity.id
_entity.type
_entity.pdbx_description
1 polymer ?
#
loop_
_entity_poly.entity_id
_entity_poly.type
_entity_poly.pdbx_seq_one_letter_code
_entity_poly.pdbx_strand_id
1 'polypeptide(L)'
;MPSANKDGDAPELIDEAREIGRRYGTHYIIENKPTAPLKEHKKTVLEGRMFGLPIRYERAFETSFPVNQPPTIGHLGSKTETSPFFYSERSPEWWAAAKGYPTGKYPKEHMAKNCIPAPFVRHLVRAWLTATDATQGVRDYTNYDAEMDERRSRMENADLADFSNQ
;
A
#
# COMPACT_ATOMS: atom_id res chain seq x y z
N MET A 1 -0.88 -35.44 -8.66
CA MET A 1 -1.76 -34.27 -8.72
C MET A 1 -1.44 -33.52 -9.99
N PRO A 2 -2.30 -33.53 -11.01
CA PRO A 2 -2.02 -32.81 -12.26
C PRO A 2 -1.92 -31.32 -11.95
N SER A 3 -0.75 -30.73 -12.23
CA SER A 3 -0.56 -29.29 -12.26
C SER A 3 -1.60 -28.69 -13.20
N ALA A 4 -2.24 -27.59 -12.79
CA ALA A 4 -3.18 -26.87 -13.63
C ALA A 4 -2.52 -26.57 -15.00
N ASN A 5 -2.96 -27.25 -16.05
CA ASN A 5 -2.67 -26.82 -17.41
C ASN A 5 -3.50 -25.57 -17.71
N LYS A 6 -2.90 -24.65 -18.50
CA LYS A 6 -3.52 -23.67 -19.43
C LYS A 6 -3.51 -22.18 -19.01
N ASP A 7 -2.36 -21.53 -19.17
CA ASP A 7 -2.25 -20.08 -19.42
C ASP A 7 -2.71 -19.68 -20.87
N GLY A 8 -3.62 -20.44 -21.50
CA GLY A 8 -3.87 -20.37 -22.96
C GLY A 8 -5.25 -19.92 -23.45
N ASP A 9 -6.27 -19.85 -22.58
CA ASP A 9 -7.68 -19.63 -23.01
C ASP A 9 -8.40 -18.47 -22.27
N ALA A 10 -7.75 -17.80 -21.30
CA ALA A 10 -8.35 -16.63 -20.68
C ALA A 10 -8.16 -15.41 -21.60
N PRO A 11 -9.23 -14.64 -21.92
CA PRO A 11 -9.09 -13.46 -22.75
C PRO A 11 -8.19 -12.43 -22.07
N GLU A 12 -7.38 -11.72 -22.86
CA GLU A 12 -6.62 -10.56 -22.40
C GLU A 12 -7.58 -9.38 -22.24
N LEU A 13 -7.91 -9.03 -20.99
CA LEU A 13 -8.93 -8.03 -20.67
C LEU A 13 -8.35 -6.70 -20.19
N ILE A 14 -7.02 -6.52 -20.19
CA ILE A 14 -6.40 -5.30 -19.67
C ILE A 14 -6.87 -4.06 -20.45
N ASP A 15 -7.03 -4.14 -21.77
CA ASP A 15 -7.51 -3.00 -22.56
C ASP A 15 -8.98 -2.65 -22.30
N GLU A 16 -9.83 -3.66 -22.12
CA GLU A 16 -11.23 -3.47 -21.71
C GLU A 16 -11.31 -2.86 -20.31
N ALA A 17 -10.47 -3.31 -19.37
CA ALA A 17 -10.37 -2.74 -18.03
C ALA A 17 -9.94 -1.27 -18.06
N ARG A 18 -8.97 -0.91 -18.91
CA ARG A 18 -8.58 0.50 -19.14
C ARG A 18 -9.75 1.32 -19.70
N GLU A 19 -10.53 0.75 -20.62
CA GLU A 19 -11.67 1.44 -21.23
C GLU A 19 -12.80 1.68 -20.22
N ILE A 20 -13.19 0.65 -19.46
CA ILE A 20 -14.15 0.78 -18.36
C ILE A 20 -13.68 1.85 -17.36
N GLY A 21 -12.40 1.81 -16.98
CA GLY A 21 -11.80 2.78 -16.07
C GLY A 21 -11.88 4.21 -16.59
N ARG A 22 -11.61 4.45 -17.88
CA ARG A 22 -11.72 5.78 -18.52
C ARG A 22 -13.18 6.24 -18.68
N ARG A 23 -14.08 5.32 -18.99
CA ARG A 23 -15.48 5.64 -19.30
C ARG A 23 -16.31 5.94 -18.06
N TYR A 24 -16.07 5.21 -16.97
CA TYR A 24 -16.92 5.26 -15.77
C TYR A 24 -16.20 5.82 -14.53
N GLY A 25 -14.87 5.93 -14.56
CA GLY A 25 -14.08 6.44 -13.44
C GLY A 25 -13.36 7.76 -13.79
N THR A 26 -13.21 8.63 -12.79
CA THR A 26 -12.25 9.75 -12.88
C THR A 26 -10.81 9.24 -12.83
N HIS A 27 -10.59 8.18 -12.05
CA HIS A 27 -9.31 7.50 -11.92
C HIS A 27 -9.49 5.99 -11.92
N TYR A 28 -8.44 5.26 -12.31
CA TYR A 28 -8.44 3.81 -12.30
C TYR A 28 -7.16 3.25 -11.68
N ILE A 29 -7.29 2.02 -11.17
CA ILE A 29 -6.20 1.16 -10.72
C ILE A 29 -6.49 -0.22 -11.33
N ILE A 30 -5.54 -0.78 -12.06
CA ILE A 30 -5.60 -2.15 -12.60
C ILE A 30 -4.55 -2.97 -11.88
N GLU A 31 -4.96 -4.01 -11.15
CA GLU A 31 -4.05 -4.98 -10.51
C GLU A 31 -3.83 -6.19 -11.41
N ASN A 32 -2.58 -6.65 -11.51
CA ASN A 32 -2.26 -7.90 -12.18
C ASN A 32 -0.91 -8.48 -11.67
N LYS A 33 -0.56 -9.67 -12.15
CA LYS A 33 0.78 -10.25 -11.99
C LYS A 33 1.85 -9.28 -12.54
N PRO A 34 3.06 -9.24 -11.95
CA PRO A 34 4.14 -8.36 -12.41
C PRO A 34 4.53 -8.49 -13.89
N THR A 35 4.32 -9.67 -14.47
CA THR A 35 4.66 -10.00 -15.85
C THR A 35 3.56 -9.67 -16.86
N ALA A 36 2.40 -9.18 -16.40
CA ALA A 36 1.31 -8.79 -17.30
C ALA A 36 1.69 -7.57 -18.15
N PRO A 37 1.12 -7.40 -19.36
CA PRO A 37 1.42 -6.29 -20.27
C PRO A 37 0.77 -4.96 -19.85
N LEU A 38 1.02 -4.55 -18.60
CA LEU A 38 0.67 -3.23 -18.10
C LEU A 38 1.58 -2.16 -18.74
N LYS A 39 1.12 -0.92 -18.81
CA LYS A 39 1.92 0.19 -19.33
C LYS A 39 3.09 0.48 -18.38
N GLU A 40 4.31 0.24 -18.83
CA GLU A 40 5.51 0.32 -17.98
C GLU A 40 5.64 1.65 -17.23
N HIS A 41 5.41 2.78 -17.92
CA HIS A 41 5.48 4.13 -17.35
C HIS A 41 4.37 4.45 -16.33
N LYS A 42 3.40 3.56 -16.14
CA LYS A 42 2.29 3.68 -15.17
C LYS A 42 2.28 2.53 -14.17
N LYS A 43 3.30 1.67 -14.21
CA LYS A 43 3.35 0.43 -13.43
C LYS A 43 4.10 0.65 -12.13
N THR A 44 3.48 0.28 -11.02
CA THR A 44 4.14 0.16 -9.71
C THR A 44 4.05 -1.29 -9.24
N VAL A 45 5.18 -1.89 -8.84
CA VAL A 45 5.21 -3.27 -8.34
C VAL A 45 5.34 -3.25 -6.83
N LEU A 46 4.32 -3.75 -6.12
CA LEU A 46 4.31 -3.77 -4.65
C LEU A 46 4.55 -5.19 -4.14
N GLU A 47 5.34 -5.27 -3.07
CA GLU A 47 5.63 -6.49 -2.34
C GLU A 47 5.36 -6.29 -0.83
N GLY A 48 4.91 -7.34 -0.13
CA GLY A 48 4.61 -7.30 1.30
C GLY A 48 5.75 -6.74 2.15
N ARG A 49 7.00 -7.08 1.83
CA ARG A 49 8.20 -6.62 2.57
C ARG A 49 8.36 -5.11 2.61
N MET A 50 7.93 -4.40 1.57
CA MET A 50 7.96 -2.92 1.52
C MET A 50 7.10 -2.30 2.64
N PHE A 51 6.19 -3.08 3.23
CA PHE A 51 5.27 -2.68 4.28
C PHE A 51 5.46 -3.48 5.57
N GLY A 52 6.63 -4.14 5.75
CA GLY A 52 6.93 -4.94 6.94
C GLY A 52 6.14 -6.24 7.05
N LEU A 53 5.48 -6.69 5.97
CA LEU A 53 4.80 -7.98 5.95
C LEU A 53 5.79 -9.09 5.52
N PRO A 54 5.89 -10.21 6.26
CA PRO A 54 6.76 -11.35 5.94
C PRO A 54 6.20 -12.21 4.79
N ILE A 55 5.63 -11.58 3.75
CA ILE A 55 5.07 -12.24 2.56
C ILE A 55 5.77 -11.72 1.31
N ARG A 56 6.16 -12.63 0.42
CA ARG A 56 6.78 -12.28 -0.87
C ARG A 56 5.77 -11.81 -1.94
N TYR A 57 4.46 -11.95 -1.68
CA TYR A 57 3.42 -11.68 -2.67
C TYR A 57 3.61 -10.35 -3.42
N GLU A 58 3.98 -10.47 -4.70
CA GLU A 58 4.21 -9.36 -5.61
C GLU A 58 2.99 -9.14 -6.51
N ARG A 59 2.59 -7.88 -6.68
CA ARG A 59 1.58 -7.44 -7.65
C ARG A 59 1.95 -6.15 -8.32
N ALA A 60 1.65 -6.04 -9.60
CA ALA A 60 1.79 -4.81 -10.36
C ALA A 60 0.45 -4.09 -10.45
N PHE A 61 0.54 -2.76 -10.40
CA PHE A 61 -0.59 -1.87 -10.46
C PHE A 61 -0.36 -0.86 -11.58
N GLU A 62 -1.28 -0.76 -12.54
CA GLU A 62 -1.35 0.34 -13.51
C GLU A 62 -2.35 1.38 -13.00
N THR A 63 -1.91 2.62 -12.83
CA THR A 63 -2.77 3.71 -12.33
C THR A 63 -2.90 4.85 -13.33
N SER A 64 -4.03 5.57 -13.29
CA SER A 64 -4.21 6.80 -14.08
C SER A 64 -3.58 8.05 -13.44
N PHE A 65 -3.08 7.92 -12.22
CA PHE A 65 -2.41 8.95 -11.42
C PHE A 65 -1.01 8.48 -11.03
N PRO A 66 -0.06 9.39 -10.75
CA PRO A 66 1.30 9.00 -10.38
C PRO A 66 1.32 8.26 -9.04
N VAL A 67 2.09 7.17 -8.97
CA VAL A 67 2.36 6.42 -7.74
C VAL A 67 3.86 6.24 -7.62
N ASN A 68 4.43 6.76 -6.53
CA ASN A 68 5.83 6.55 -6.23
C ASN A 68 6.04 5.13 -5.70
N GLN A 69 7.14 4.51 -6.13
CA GLN A 69 7.58 3.23 -5.58
C GLN A 69 7.94 3.42 -4.09
N PRO A 70 7.37 2.64 -3.16
CA PRO A 70 7.72 2.75 -1.76
C PRO A 70 9.20 2.39 -1.55
N PRO A 71 9.87 2.99 -0.55
CA PRO A 71 11.23 2.62 -0.19
C PRO A 71 11.32 1.13 0.11
N THR A 72 12.34 0.47 -0.43
CA THR A 72 12.64 -0.90 -0.05
C THR A 72 13.37 -0.86 1.29
N ILE A 73 12.63 -0.94 2.40
CA ILE A 73 13.23 -0.98 3.73
C ILE A 73 14.05 -2.27 3.84
N GLY A 74 15.29 -2.13 4.32
CA GLY A 74 16.18 -3.24 4.62
C GLY A 74 15.47 -4.31 5.46
N HIS A 75 15.42 -5.51 4.90
CA HIS A 75 14.81 -6.74 5.39
C HIS A 75 14.68 -6.86 6.92
N LEU A 76 13.47 -6.61 7.45
CA LEU A 76 13.14 -6.99 8.83
C LEU A 76 12.87 -8.51 8.87
N GLY A 77 13.94 -9.30 9.01
CA GLY A 77 13.88 -10.75 9.19
C GLY A 77 14.18 -11.56 7.91
N SER A 78 15.03 -12.58 8.05
CA SER A 78 15.53 -13.44 6.97
C SER A 78 14.59 -14.55 6.51
N LYS A 79 13.44 -14.73 7.20
CA LYS A 79 12.47 -15.80 6.91
C LYS A 79 11.20 -15.21 6.30
N THR A 80 11.22 -14.96 5.00
CA THR A 80 10.01 -14.69 4.24
C THR A 80 9.26 -15.99 3.99
N GLU A 81 7.94 -16.00 4.23
CA GLU A 81 7.11 -17.07 3.71
C GLU A 81 7.00 -16.87 2.19
N THR A 82 7.81 -17.64 1.46
CA THR A 82 7.64 -17.92 0.02
C THR A 82 6.71 -19.12 -0.21
N SER A 83 6.29 -19.77 0.89
CA SER A 83 5.42 -20.94 0.87
C SER A 83 4.13 -20.60 0.11
N PRO A 84 3.70 -21.45 -0.84
CA PRO A 84 2.41 -21.26 -1.48
C PRO A 84 1.34 -21.21 -0.39
N PHE A 85 0.53 -20.15 -0.43
CA PHE A 85 -0.49 -19.72 0.54
C PHE A 85 -1.28 -20.79 1.31
N PHE A 86 -1.34 -22.02 0.78
CA PHE A 86 -1.95 -23.20 1.38
C PHE A 86 -1.22 -23.70 2.64
N TYR A 87 0.10 -23.60 2.71
CA TYR A 87 0.90 -24.16 3.81
C TYR A 87 1.50 -23.07 4.69
N SER A 88 0.95 -21.87 4.66
CA SER A 88 1.34 -20.81 5.58
C SER A 88 1.06 -21.25 7.02
N GLU A 89 2.04 -21.15 7.91
CA GLU A 89 1.86 -21.42 9.35
C GLU A 89 1.07 -20.30 10.06
N ARG A 90 0.76 -19.20 9.36
CA ARG A 90 0.05 -18.05 9.93
C ARG A 90 -1.42 -18.37 10.20
N SER A 91 -1.94 -17.83 11.29
CA SER A 91 -3.33 -18.03 11.69
C SER A 91 -4.31 -17.28 10.76
N PRO A 92 -5.60 -17.68 10.73
CA PRO A 92 -6.63 -16.94 10.00
C PRO A 92 -6.72 -15.46 10.41
N GLU A 93 -6.56 -15.15 11.69
CA GLU A 93 -6.58 -13.79 12.26
C GLU A 93 -5.45 -12.94 11.70
N TRP A 94 -4.25 -13.53 11.58
CA TRP A 94 -3.10 -12.86 11.01
C TRP A 94 -3.35 -12.48 9.54
N TRP A 95 -3.92 -13.40 8.75
CA TRP A 95 -4.28 -13.14 7.37
C TRP A 95 -5.39 -12.08 7.25
N ALA A 96 -6.40 -12.14 8.12
CA ALA A 96 -7.45 -11.13 8.19
C ALA A 96 -6.87 -9.74 8.45
N ALA A 97 -5.94 -9.62 9.41
CA ALA A 97 -5.24 -8.37 9.71
C ALA A 97 -4.36 -7.87 8.56
N ALA A 98 -3.56 -8.75 7.94
CA ALA A 98 -2.66 -8.39 6.84
C ALA A 98 -3.41 -7.95 5.58
N LYS A 99 -4.57 -8.55 5.32
CA LYS A 99 -5.43 -8.26 4.15
C LYS A 99 -6.51 -7.21 4.44
N GLY A 100 -6.74 -6.86 5.71
CA GLY A 100 -7.70 -5.84 6.12
C GLY A 100 -9.16 -6.30 6.10
N TYR A 101 -9.42 -7.59 6.34
CA TYR A 101 -10.77 -8.16 6.42
C TYR A 101 -11.17 -8.47 7.86
N PRO A 102 -12.48 -8.49 8.18
CA PRO A 102 -12.95 -8.97 9.48
C PRO A 102 -12.57 -10.43 9.73
N THR A 103 -12.07 -10.73 10.92
CA THR A 103 -11.78 -12.09 11.39
C THR A 103 -13.04 -12.96 11.36
N GLY A 104 -12.89 -14.23 10.99
CA GLY A 104 -13.98 -15.22 11.03
C GLY A 104 -15.01 -15.12 9.90
N LYS A 105 -14.94 -14.08 9.05
CA LYS A 105 -15.89 -13.91 7.93
C LYS A 105 -15.49 -14.67 6.67
N TYR A 106 -14.18 -14.85 6.44
CA TYR A 106 -13.65 -15.49 5.25
C TYR A 106 -12.67 -16.60 5.61
N PRO A 107 -12.64 -17.72 4.87
CA PRO A 107 -11.65 -18.76 5.09
C PRO A 107 -10.23 -18.24 4.81
N LYS A 108 -9.27 -18.76 5.56
CA LYS A 108 -7.85 -18.39 5.47
C LYS A 108 -7.32 -18.53 4.04
N GLU A 109 -7.69 -19.62 3.36
CA GLU A 109 -7.22 -19.97 2.03
C GLU A 109 -7.62 -18.93 0.99
N HIS A 110 -8.84 -18.39 1.09
CA HIS A 110 -9.34 -17.33 0.22
C HIS A 110 -8.61 -16.02 0.48
N MET A 111 -8.44 -15.63 1.75
CA MET A 111 -7.70 -14.41 2.10
C MET A 111 -6.24 -14.48 1.66
N ALA A 112 -5.60 -15.63 1.84
CA ALA A 112 -4.20 -15.81 1.50
C ALA A 112 -3.98 -15.72 -0.02
N LYS A 113 -4.81 -16.39 -0.84
CA LYS A 113 -4.64 -16.44 -2.31
C LYS A 113 -5.18 -15.25 -3.08
N ASN A 114 -6.40 -14.82 -2.74
CA ASN A 114 -7.21 -14.00 -3.64
C ASN A 114 -7.25 -12.52 -3.24
N CYS A 115 -6.82 -12.18 -2.03
CA CYS A 115 -6.90 -10.82 -1.53
C CYS A 115 -5.56 -10.10 -1.68
N ILE A 116 -5.63 -8.81 -1.98
CA ILE A 116 -4.49 -7.90 -1.99
C ILE A 116 -4.21 -7.47 -0.52
N PRO A 117 -2.94 -7.41 -0.08
CA PRO A 117 -2.60 -6.84 1.23
C PRO A 117 -3.14 -5.43 1.42
N ALA A 118 -3.73 -5.16 2.59
CA ALA A 118 -4.29 -3.84 2.90
C ALA A 118 -3.27 -2.69 2.76
N PRO A 119 -1.98 -2.86 3.13
CA PRO A 119 -0.98 -1.80 2.91
C PRO A 119 -0.82 -1.38 1.45
N PHE A 120 -1.03 -2.29 0.48
CA PHE A 120 -0.91 -1.94 -0.95
C PHE A 120 -2.04 -0.98 -1.34
N VAL A 121 -3.28 -1.31 -0.96
CA VAL A 121 -4.45 -0.47 -1.21
C VAL A 121 -4.27 0.90 -0.56
N ARG A 122 -3.81 0.93 0.71
CA ARG A 122 -3.55 2.19 1.43
C ARG A 122 -2.50 3.07 0.73
N HIS A 123 -1.41 2.46 0.24
CA HIS A 123 -0.37 3.16 -0.52
C HIS A 123 -0.93 3.80 -1.80
N LEU A 124 -1.68 3.02 -2.58
CA LEU A 124 -2.29 3.49 -3.82
C LEU A 124 -3.32 4.60 -3.59
N VAL A 125 -4.19 4.44 -2.58
CA VAL A 125 -5.19 5.46 -2.21
C VAL A 125 -4.53 6.74 -1.70
N ARG A 126 -3.44 6.64 -0.92
CA ARG A 126 -2.68 7.82 -0.50
C ARG A 126 -2.09 8.56 -1.71
N ALA A 127 -1.51 7.84 -2.66
CA ALA A 127 -0.98 8.44 -3.88
C ALA A 127 -2.09 9.11 -4.71
N TRP A 128 -3.27 8.50 -4.79
CA TRP A 128 -4.44 9.10 -5.43
C TRP A 128 -4.84 10.42 -4.75
N LEU A 129 -5.00 10.42 -3.41
CA LEU A 129 -5.35 11.63 -2.66
C LEU A 129 -4.35 12.78 -2.85
N THR A 130 -3.06 12.46 -2.91
CA THR A 130 -1.99 13.43 -3.20
C THR A 130 -2.10 13.95 -4.64
N ALA A 131 -2.34 13.07 -5.62
CA ALA A 131 -2.42 13.45 -7.02
C ALA A 131 -3.67 14.26 -7.38
N THR A 132 -4.75 14.13 -6.62
CA THR A 132 -6.00 14.87 -6.84
C THR A 132 -6.12 16.13 -6.00
N ASP A 133 -5.05 16.56 -5.32
CA ASP A 133 -5.08 17.70 -4.41
C ASP A 133 -6.18 17.59 -3.32
N ALA A 134 -6.64 16.38 -3.02
CA ALA A 134 -7.63 16.14 -1.96
C ALA A 134 -7.03 16.41 -0.57
N THR A 135 -5.71 16.60 -0.51
CA THR A 135 -4.97 17.07 0.67
C THR A 135 -4.89 18.59 0.77
N GLN A 136 -5.44 19.37 -0.17
CA GLN A 136 -5.51 20.83 -0.03
C GLN A 136 -6.31 21.19 1.24
N GLY A 137 -5.63 21.89 2.17
CA GLY A 137 -6.17 22.21 3.50
C GLY A 137 -5.75 21.26 4.62
N VAL A 138 -5.08 20.14 4.31
CA VAL A 138 -4.37 19.34 5.32
C VAL A 138 -3.10 20.11 5.72
N ARG A 139 -2.91 20.32 7.02
CA ARG A 139 -1.76 21.05 7.56
C ARG A 139 -0.46 20.42 7.05
N ASP A 140 0.42 21.25 6.50
CA ASP A 140 1.77 20.84 6.15
C ASP A 140 2.59 20.69 7.44
N TYR A 141 3.07 19.47 7.71
CA TYR A 141 3.86 19.14 8.90
C TYR A 141 5.36 19.06 8.60
N THR A 142 5.81 19.38 7.38
CA THR A 142 7.22 19.30 7.00
C THR A 142 8.13 20.14 7.90
N ASN A 143 7.63 21.26 8.43
CA ASN A 143 8.35 22.13 9.35
C ASN A 143 7.84 22.06 10.81
N TYR A 144 7.04 21.06 11.15
CA TYR A 144 6.35 20.99 12.44
C TYR A 144 7.32 20.91 13.63
N ASP A 145 8.39 20.13 13.50
CA ASP A 145 9.36 19.98 14.58
C ASP A 145 10.05 21.32 14.88
N ALA A 146 10.44 22.07 13.84
CA ALA A 146 11.02 23.41 14.00
C ALA A 146 10.01 24.41 14.58
N GLU A 147 8.74 24.38 14.13
CA GLU A 147 7.66 25.22 14.70
C GLU A 147 7.44 24.93 16.19
N MET A 148 7.49 23.67 16.59
CA MET A 148 7.27 23.26 17.97
C MET A 148 8.46 23.57 18.86
N ASP A 149 9.69 23.44 18.34
CA ASP A 149 10.90 23.84 19.05
C ASP A 149 10.95 25.35 19.26
N GLU A 150 10.65 26.15 18.24
CA GLU A 150 10.57 27.60 18.37
C GLU A 150 9.50 28.02 19.38
N ARG A 151 8.35 27.35 19.36
CA ARG A 151 7.26 27.59 20.31
C ARG A 151 7.65 27.23 21.75
N ARG A 152 8.40 26.14 21.96
CA ARG A 152 8.93 25.76 23.29
C ARG A 152 9.93 26.79 23.79
N SER A 153 10.88 27.19 22.96
CA SER A 153 11.88 28.20 23.34
C SER A 153 11.24 29.55 23.68
N ARG A 154 10.18 29.97 22.97
CA ARG A 154 9.45 31.20 23.31
C ARG A 154 8.72 31.09 24.66
N MET A 155 8.14 29.95 24.99
CA MET A 155 7.49 29.73 26.29
C MET A 155 8.51 29.70 27.43
N GLU A 156 9.63 29.00 27.27
CA GLU A 156 10.71 28.96 28.27
C GLU A 156 11.31 30.35 28.53
N ASN A 157 11.50 31.15 27.47
CA ASN A 157 12.00 32.52 27.61
C ASN A 157 10.97 33.47 28.25
N ALA A 158 9.67 33.24 28.04
CA ALA A 158 8.61 34.01 28.70
C ALA A 158 8.57 33.70 30.21
N ASP A 159 8.66 32.43 30.60
CA ASP A 159 8.71 32.01 32.01
C ASP A 159 9.94 32.59 32.73
N LEU A 160 11.11 32.62 32.07
CA LEU A 160 12.33 33.23 32.61
C LEU A 160 12.21 34.76 32.79
N ALA A 161 11.58 35.44 31.84
CA ALA A 161 11.37 36.89 31.91
C ALA A 161 10.42 37.25 33.08
N ASP A 162 9.37 36.47 33.28
CA ASP A 162 8.43 36.66 34.39
C ASP A 162 9.08 36.38 35.76
N PHE A 163 10.01 35.41 35.83
CA PHE A 163 10.77 35.13 37.06
C PHE A 163 11.79 36.24 37.40
N SER A 164 12.33 36.92 36.40
CA SER A 164 13.30 38.01 36.59
C SER A 164 12.70 39.37 36.99
N ASN A 165 11.36 39.50 36.93
CA ASN A 165 10.62 40.72 37.29
C ASN A 165 9.91 40.63 38.66
N GLN A 166 10.21 39.60 39.47
CA GLN A 166 9.85 39.51 40.90
C GLN A 166 11.03 39.88 41.79
#